data_AF-A0A9W4IYV9-F1
#
_entry.id   AF-A0A9W4IYV9-F1
#
_cell.length_a   1.000
_cell.length_b   1.000
_cell.length_c   1.000
_cell.angle_alpha   90.00
_cell.angle_beta   90.00
_cell.angle_gamma   90.00
#
_symmetry.space_group_name_H-M   'P 1'
#
loop_
_entity.id
_entity.type
_entity.pdbx_description
1 polymer ?
#
loop_
_entity_poly.entity_id
_entity_poly.type
_entity_poly.pdbx_seq_one_letter_code
_entity_poly.pdbx_strand_id
1 'polypeptide(L)'
;MVVPPKSEANLADAVNQKARRRRRTLFKKASEYSSECGADIHIVLRMKKSGKIFILTSNTKDWPLSPNQLMSYHPTPIHTSPDSP
;
A
#
# COMPACT_ATOMS: atom_id res chain seq x y z
N MET A 1 7.39 33.90 -24.60
CA MET A 1 8.28 32.88 -24.02
C MET A 1 7.73 31.51 -24.39
N VAL A 2 8.43 30.76 -25.25
CA VAL A 2 8.00 29.40 -25.64
C VAL A 2 8.41 28.46 -24.52
N VAL A 3 7.44 27.90 -23.80
CA VAL A 3 7.69 26.87 -22.78
C VAL A 3 8.29 25.66 -23.52
N PRO A 4 9.50 25.20 -23.19
CA PRO A 4 10.10 24.10 -23.92
C PRO A 4 9.29 22.81 -23.67
N PRO A 5 9.21 21.91 -24.68
CA PRO A 5 8.51 20.65 -24.51
C PRO A 5 9.18 19.86 -23.38
N LYS A 6 8.40 19.50 -22.35
CA LYS A 6 8.85 18.59 -21.30
C LYS A 6 9.21 17.26 -21.96
N SER A 7 10.50 16.96 -22.05
CA SER A 7 11.00 15.70 -22.60
C SER A 7 10.43 14.50 -21.84
N GLU A 8 10.17 13.40 -22.55
CA GLU A 8 9.54 12.19 -22.01
C GLU A 8 10.29 11.60 -20.80
N ALA A 9 11.62 11.74 -20.76
CA ALA A 9 12.45 11.34 -19.63
C ALA A 9 12.06 12.06 -18.32
N ASN A 10 11.83 13.38 -18.38
CA ASN A 10 11.41 14.17 -17.23
C ASN A 10 10.01 13.78 -16.72
N LEU A 11 9.12 13.34 -17.61
CA LEU A 11 7.79 12.86 -17.24
C LEU A 11 7.85 11.48 -16.58
N ALA A 12 8.66 10.56 -17.13
CA ALA A 12 8.87 9.24 -16.55
C ALA A 12 9.46 9.34 -15.13
N ASP A 13 10.45 10.21 -14.94
CA ASP A 13 11.05 10.47 -13.63
C ASP A 13 10.07 11.10 -12.66
N ALA A 14 9.27 12.07 -13.09
CA ALA A 14 8.22 12.66 -12.26
C ALA A 14 7.16 11.64 -11.83
N VAL A 15 6.74 10.74 -12.72
CA VAL A 15 5.79 9.65 -12.41
C VAL A 15 6.38 8.67 -11.41
N ASN A 16 7.65 8.29 -11.59
CA ASN A 16 8.39 7.43 -10.67
C ASN A 16 8.53 8.07 -9.28
N GLN A 17 8.82 9.37 -9.22
CA GLN A 17 8.85 10.13 -7.98
C GLN A 17 7.48 10.20 -7.31
N LYS A 18 6.40 10.48 -8.05
CA LYS A 18 5.03 10.51 -7.51
C LYS A 18 4.66 9.16 -6.89
N ALA A 19 4.91 8.06 -7.59
CA ALA A 19 4.64 6.71 -7.10
C ALA A 19 5.44 6.40 -5.82
N ARG A 20 6.74 6.75 -5.81
CA ARG A 20 7.60 6.58 -4.63
C ARG A 20 7.08 7.37 -3.42
N ARG A 21 6.70 8.64 -3.60
CA ARG A 21 6.17 9.52 -2.54
C ARG A 21 4.84 8.99 -1.99
N ARG A 22 3.92 8.55 -2.86
CA ARG A 22 2.64 7.94 -2.45
C ARG A 22 2.84 6.66 -1.65
N ARG A 23 3.70 5.75 -2.11
CA ARG A 23 4.03 4.52 -1.38
C ARG A 23 4.62 4.82 0.00
N ARG A 24 5.57 5.76 0.09
CA ARG A 24 6.16 6.17 1.37
C ARG A 24 5.11 6.70 2.34
N THR A 25 4.19 7.54 1.85
CA THR A 25 3.14 8.13 2.68
C THR A 25 2.14 7.07 3.14
N LEU A 26 1.74 6.15 2.25
CA LEU A 26 0.85 5.03 2.58
C LEU A 26 1.45 4.17 3.71
N PHE A 27 2.72 3.77 3.57
CA PHE A 27 3.38 2.93 4.57
C PHE A 27 3.58 3.67 5.89
N LYS A 28 3.90 4.97 5.84
CA LYS A 28 3.98 5.81 7.04
C LYS A 28 2.64 5.84 7.78
N LYS A 29 1.54 6.12 7.08
CA LYS A 29 0.20 6.19 7.67
C LYS A 29 -0.27 4.84 8.24
N ALA A 30 0.04 3.75 7.54
CA ALA A 30 -0.25 2.41 8.06
C ALA A 30 0.53 2.12 9.34
N SER A 31 1.84 2.44 9.37
CA SER A 31 2.67 2.29 10.56
C SER A 31 2.16 3.15 11.73
N GLU A 32 1.81 4.41 11.48
CA GLU A 32 1.22 5.31 12.49
C GLU A 32 -0.06 4.68 13.07
N TYR A 33 -0.98 4.23 12.21
CA TYR A 33 -2.22 3.57 12.64
C TYR A 33 -1.96 2.32 13.49
N SER A 34 -1.00 1.48 13.07
CA SER A 34 -0.61 0.30 13.85
C SER A 34 -0.10 0.68 15.24
N SER A 35 0.79 1.68 15.33
CA SER A 35 1.35 2.13 16.61
C SER A 35 0.36 2.88 17.50
N GLU A 36 -0.48 3.74 16.92
CA GLU A 36 -1.38 4.64 17.68
C GLU A 36 -2.69 3.95 18.07
N CYS A 37 -3.18 3.03 17.24
CA CYS A 37 -4.44 2.33 17.46
C CYS A 37 -4.27 0.87 17.90
N GLY A 38 -3.03 0.39 18.08
CA GLY A 38 -2.77 -1.00 18.48
C GLY A 38 -3.28 -2.02 17.48
N ALA A 39 -3.18 -1.71 16.18
CA ALA A 39 -3.73 -2.53 15.11
C ALA A 39 -2.65 -3.38 14.42
N ASP A 40 -2.99 -4.63 14.13
CA ASP A 40 -2.18 -5.49 13.26
C ASP A 40 -2.44 -5.16 11.79
N ILE A 41 -1.36 -4.93 11.04
CA ILE A 41 -1.45 -4.49 9.65
C ILE A 41 -0.62 -5.39 8.74
N HIS A 42 -1.15 -5.68 7.55
CA HIS A 42 -0.41 -6.34 6.48
C HIS A 42 -0.80 -5.70 5.15
N ILE A 43 0.16 -5.04 4.50
CA ILE A 43 -0.05 -4.37 3.22
C ILE A 43 0.87 -5.00 2.18
N VAL A 44 0.28 -5.56 1.14
CA VAL A 44 0.99 -6.04 -0.06
C VAL A 44 0.72 -5.07 -1.20
N LEU A 45 1.78 -4.42 -1.69
CA LEU A 45 1.69 -3.46 -2.79
C LEU A 45 2.54 -3.95 -3.97
N ARG A 46 1.89 -4.24 -5.10
CA ARG A 46 2.58 -4.56 -6.37
C ARG A 46 2.55 -3.36 -7.32
N MET A 47 3.73 -2.92 -7.74
CA MET A 47 3.87 -1.95 -8.82
C MET A 47 3.61 -2.64 -10.16
N LYS A 48 2.42 -2.46 -10.75
CA LYS A 48 2.01 -3.12 -12.01
C LYS A 48 3.05 -2.99 -13.13
N LYS A 49 3.62 -1.80 -13.32
CA LYS A 49 4.60 -1.53 -14.39
C LYS A 49 5.94 -2.25 -14.20
N SER A 50 6.43 -2.35 -12.97
CA SER A 50 7.78 -2.89 -12.69
C SER A 50 7.78 -4.28 -12.09
N GLY A 51 6.61 -4.86 -11.79
CA GLY A 51 6.47 -6.11 -11.04
C GLY A 51 6.86 -6.04 -9.57
N LYS A 52 7.72 -5.09 -9.16
CA LYS A 52 8.21 -4.91 -7.78
C LYS A 52 7.09 -4.94 -6.74
N ILE A 53 7.28 -5.80 -5.75
CA ILE A 53 6.38 -5.98 -4.60
C ILE A 53 7.02 -5.32 -3.38
N PHE A 54 6.21 -4.62 -2.60
CA PHE A 54 6.58 -4.04 -1.32
C PHE A 54 5.61 -4.58 -0.27
N ILE A 55 6.15 -5.01 0.87
CA ILE A 55 5.38 -5.58 1.96
C ILE A 55 5.67 -4.78 3.23
N LEU A 56 4.61 -4.43 3.96
CA LEU A 56 4.68 -3.90 5.31
C LEU A 56 3.81 -4.79 6.21
N THR A 57 4.39 -5.30 7.29
CA THR A 57 3.69 -6.12 8.29
C THR A 57 3.99 -5.60 9.68
N SER A 58 3.00 -5.55 10.57
CA SER A 58 3.21 -5.31 11.99
C SER A 58 4.02 -6.44 12.63
N ASN A 59 4.71 -6.16 13.73
CA ASN A 59 5.53 -7.16 14.42
C ASN A 59 4.67 -8.01 15.35
N THR A 60 3.77 -8.80 14.78
CA THR A 60 2.87 -9.69 15.53
C THR A 60 3.05 -11.11 15.06
N LYS A 61 3.21 -12.00 16.03
CA LYS A 61 3.33 -13.43 15.78
C LYS A 61 2.01 -13.92 15.17
N ASP A 62 2.11 -14.73 14.12
CA ASP A 62 0.96 -15.34 13.42
C ASP A 62 0.09 -14.37 12.59
N TRP A 63 0.58 -13.15 12.32
CA TRP A 63 -0.04 -12.19 11.39
C TRP A 63 0.73 -12.09 10.05
N PRO A 64 0.07 -11.96 8.88
CA PRO A 64 -1.38 -12.00 8.66
C PRO A 64 -1.97 -13.40 8.79
N LEU A 65 -3.28 -13.46 9.07
CA LEU A 65 -4.03 -14.70 9.05
C LEU A 65 -4.08 -15.29 7.63
N SER A 66 -3.96 -16.61 7.53
CA SER A 66 -4.18 -17.34 6.27
C SER A 66 -5.64 -17.25 5.82
N PRO A 67 -5.93 -17.50 4.52
CA PRO A 67 -7.32 -17.52 4.03
C PRO A 67 -8.24 -18.45 4.83
N ASN A 68 -7.75 -19.63 5.21
CA ASN A 68 -8.54 -20.58 6.01
C ASN A 68 -8.83 -20.04 7.42
N GLN A 69 -7.88 -19.35 8.04
CA GLN A 69 -8.08 -18.70 9.35
C GLN A 69 -9.08 -17.54 9.25
N LEU A 70 -9.08 -16.79 8.14
CA LEU A 70 -10.05 -15.71 7.92
C LEU A 70 -11.48 -16.25 7.73
N MET A 71 -11.64 -17.39 7.07
CA MET A 71 -12.96 -18.01 6.85
C MET A 71 -13.66 -18.46 8.13
N SER A 72 -12.89 -18.82 9.16
CA SER A 72 -13.41 -19.23 10.48
C SER A 72 -13.29 -18.14 11.55
N TYR A 73 -12.90 -16.91 11.18
CA TYR A 73 -12.68 -15.84 12.14
C TYR A 73 -13.99 -15.24 12.65
N HIS A 74 -14.03 -14.94 13.95
CA HIS A 74 -15.14 -14.25 14.60
C HIS A 74 -14.63 -13.01 15.32
N PRO A 75 -15.24 -11.82 15.09
CA PRO A 75 -16.38 -11.56 14.20
C PRO A 75 -16.04 -11.74 12.70
N THR A 76 -17.06 -11.96 11.85
CA THR A 76 -16.86 -12.15 10.41
C THR A 76 -16.08 -10.97 9.81
N PRO A 77 -14.97 -11.22 9.08
CA PRO A 77 -14.18 -10.16 8.48
C PRO A 77 -15.00 -9.30 7.51
N ILE A 78 -14.77 -7.98 7.56
CA ILE A 78 -15.38 -7.02 6.63
C ILE A 78 -14.47 -6.85 5.42
N HIS A 79 -15.02 -7.05 4.22
CA HIS A 79 -14.31 -6.85 2.96
C HIS A 79 -14.71 -5.52 2.33
N THR A 80 -13.76 -4.59 2.21
CA THR A 80 -13.97 -3.32 1.51
C THR A 80 -13.41 -3.40 0.10
N SER A 81 -14.26 -3.28 -0.91
CA SER A 81 -13.84 -3.06 -2.30
C SER A 81 -13.69 -1.56 -2.55
N PRO A 82 -12.67 -1.11 -3.32
CA PRO A 82 -12.59 0.30 -3.74
C PRO A 82 -13.78 0.76 -4.60
N ASP A 83 -14.59 -0.17 -5.11
CA ASP A 83 -15.80 0.10 -5.90
C ASP A 83 -17.09 0.12 -5.05
N SER A 84 -17.02 -0.06 -3.73
CA SER A 84 -18.17 0.15 -2.85
C SER A 84 -18.34 1.64 -2.53
N PRO A 85 -19.57 2.18 -2.62
CA PRO A 85 -19.86 3.61 -2.45
C PRO A 85 -19.55 4.13 -1.05
#